data_AF-A0A382ZKQ9-F1
#
_entry.id   AF-A0A382ZKQ9-F1
#
_cell.length_a   1.000
_cell.length_b   1.000
_cell.length_c   1.000
_cell.angle_alpha   90.00
_cell.angle_beta   90.00
_cell.angle_gamma   90.00
#
_symmetry.space_group_name_H-M   'P 1'
#
loop_
_entity.id
_entity.type
_entity.pdbx_description
1 polymer ?
#
loop_
_entity_poly.entity_id
_entity_poly.type
_entity_poly.pdbx_seq_one_letter_code
_entity_poly.pdbx_strand_id
1 'polypeptide(L)'
;MGNSGRRFVSDTSDWLLEYVCRPGTGTRHAILIDPADQSPEVAAKRCVAAVAAGSRMVLVGGSSDTDMDNVHNTIIAIREALELVTWA
;
A
#
# COMPACT_ATOMS: atom_id res chain seq x y z
N MET A 1 -2.18 1.93 40.66
CA MET A 1 -1.60 3.18 40.11
C MET A 1 -0.42 2.80 39.23
N GLY A 2 -0.42 3.21 37.96
CA GLY A 2 0.64 2.91 36.98
C GLY A 2 0.07 2.42 35.67
N ASN A 3 -0.35 3.35 34.81
CA ASN A 3 -0.99 3.12 33.53
C ASN A 3 0.05 2.57 32.53
N SER A 4 -0.01 1.29 32.17
CA SER A 4 0.92 0.69 31.20
C SER A 4 0.52 1.09 29.79
N GLY A 5 1.15 2.18 29.33
CA GLY A 5 1.53 2.40 27.94
C GLY A 5 0.41 2.38 26.92
N ARG A 6 -0.28 3.51 26.78
CA ARG A 6 -0.88 3.90 25.49
C ARG A 6 0.22 3.73 24.44
N ARG A 7 0.09 2.76 23.51
CA ARG A 7 0.99 2.62 22.36
C ARG A 7 0.95 3.96 21.63
N PHE A 8 2.04 4.71 21.72
CA PHE A 8 2.29 5.84 20.85
C PHE A 8 2.13 5.32 19.42
N VAL A 9 1.29 5.98 18.63
CA VAL A 9 1.29 5.80 17.18
C VAL A 9 2.69 6.22 16.74
N SER A 10 3.52 5.25 16.34
CA SER A 10 4.82 5.57 15.73
C SER A 10 4.55 6.36 14.46
N ASP A 11 5.49 7.19 14.06
CA ASP A 11 5.36 7.89 12.78
C ASP A 11 5.16 6.86 11.66
N THR A 12 4.39 7.17 10.63
CA THR A 12 4.12 6.22 9.52
C THR A 12 5.44 5.71 8.91
N SER A 13 6.44 6.59 8.90
CA SER A 13 7.83 6.35 8.52
C SER A 13 8.49 5.23 9.34
N ASP A 14 8.26 5.21 10.66
CA ASP A 14 8.90 4.26 11.58
C ASP A 14 8.38 2.85 11.35
N TRP A 15 7.07 2.69 11.16
CA TRP A 15 6.51 1.37 10.83
C TRP A 15 7.03 0.90 9.48
N LEU A 16 7.09 1.78 8.47
CA LEU A 16 7.49 1.39 7.12
C LEU A 16 8.94 0.92 7.12
N LEU A 17 9.83 1.67 7.78
CA LEU A 17 11.23 1.28 7.96
C LEU A 17 11.34 -0.02 8.74
N GLU A 18 10.58 -0.19 9.82
CA GLU A 18 10.54 -1.48 10.53
C GLU A 18 10.10 -2.60 9.59
N TYR A 19 8.99 -2.45 8.87
CA TYR A 19 8.47 -3.45 7.96
C TYR A 19 9.48 -3.82 6.87
N VAL A 20 10.12 -2.84 6.24
CA VAL A 20 11.06 -3.08 5.14
C VAL A 20 12.37 -3.67 5.66
N CYS A 21 12.97 -3.05 6.68
CA CYS A 21 14.32 -3.35 7.14
C CYS A 21 14.42 -4.43 8.22
N ARG A 22 13.30 -4.94 8.76
CA ARG A 22 13.34 -5.94 9.83
C ARG A 22 14.07 -7.22 9.37
N PRO A 23 15.18 -7.61 10.03
CA PRO A 23 15.93 -8.79 9.66
C PRO A 23 15.17 -10.09 10.02
N GLY A 24 15.50 -11.18 9.32
CA GLY A 24 15.03 -12.53 9.68
C GLY A 24 13.57 -12.87 9.37
N THR A 25 12.83 -11.98 8.69
CA THR A 25 11.40 -12.16 8.37
C THR A 25 11.12 -12.76 6.98
N GLY A 26 12.15 -13.21 6.28
CA GLY A 26 12.04 -13.77 4.92
C GLY A 26 11.80 -12.72 3.83
N THR A 27 11.63 -13.18 2.60
CA THR A 27 11.37 -12.34 1.41
C THR A 27 10.01 -11.66 1.51
N ARG A 28 9.95 -10.37 1.21
CA ARG A 28 8.71 -9.61 1.10
C ARG A 28 8.42 -9.33 -0.36
N HIS A 29 7.16 -9.51 -0.75
CA HIS A 29 6.66 -9.12 -2.06
C HIS A 29 5.93 -7.79 -1.95
N ALA A 30 6.30 -6.87 -2.84
CA ALA A 30 5.64 -5.60 -3.05
C ALA A 30 5.36 -5.43 -4.54
N ILE A 31 4.31 -4.70 -4.87
CA ILE A 31 4.03 -4.29 -6.24
C ILE A 31 4.25 -2.79 -6.40
N LEU A 32 4.69 -2.38 -7.59
CA LEU A 32 4.74 -0.99 -8.00
C LEU A 32 3.67 -0.76 -9.07
N ILE A 33 2.82 0.24 -8.84
CA ILE A 33 1.80 0.70 -9.76
C ILE A 33 2.24 2.05 -10.30
N ASP A 34 2.52 2.10 -11.60
CA ASP A 34 2.71 3.37 -12.30
C ASP A 34 1.35 3.97 -12.69
N PRO A 35 0.96 5.16 -12.19
CA PRO A 35 -0.30 5.79 -12.56
C PRO A 35 -0.43 6.15 -14.04
N ALA A 36 0.69 6.26 -14.77
CA ALA A 36 0.68 6.60 -16.20
C ALA A 36 0.46 5.37 -17.11
N ASP A 37 0.70 4.14 -16.63
CA ASP A 37 0.68 2.93 -17.45
C ASP A 37 -0.72 2.32 -17.65
N GLN A 38 -1.65 2.57 -16.72
CA GLN A 38 -3.00 1.98 -16.77
C GLN A 38 -4.03 2.86 -16.09
N SER A 39 -5.32 2.58 -16.34
CA SER A 39 -6.40 3.25 -15.62
C SER A 39 -6.41 2.89 -14.12
N PRO A 40 -6.95 3.78 -13.26
CA PRO A 40 -7.12 3.52 -11.83
C PRO A 40 -7.83 2.20 -11.52
N GLU A 41 -8.83 1.80 -12.30
CA GLU A 41 -9.60 0.57 -12.09
C GLU A 41 -8.77 -0.68 -12.39
N VAL A 42 -7.92 -0.64 -13.42
CA VAL A 42 -6.99 -1.74 -13.74
C VAL A 42 -5.93 -1.84 -12.65
N ALA A 43 -5.39 -0.71 -12.19
CA ALA A 43 -4.46 -0.66 -11.06
C ALA A 43 -5.07 -1.28 -9.79
N ALA A 44 -6.32 -0.93 -9.46
CA ALA A 44 -7.05 -1.48 -8.32
C ALA A 44 -7.21 -3.00 -8.39
N LYS A 45 -7.61 -3.55 -9.54
CA LYS A 45 -7.73 -5.01 -9.75
C LYS A 45 -6.39 -5.73 -9.57
N ARG A 46 -5.29 -5.15 -10.06
CA ARG A 46 -3.94 -5.69 -9.87
C ARG A 46 -3.55 -5.68 -8.40
N CYS A 47 -3.88 -4.62 -7.66
CA CYS A 47 -3.63 -4.54 -6.22
C CYS A 47 -4.40 -5.61 -5.45
N VAL A 48 -5.69 -5.81 -5.76
CA VAL A 48 -6.51 -6.88 -5.16
C VAL A 48 -5.87 -8.25 -5.41
N ALA A 49 -5.49 -8.54 -6.65
CA ALA A 49 -4.85 -9.81 -6.99
C ALA A 49 -3.51 -10.01 -6.26
N ALA A 50 -2.68 -8.97 -6.19
CA ALA A 50 -1.40 -9.02 -5.51
C ALA A 50 -1.55 -9.22 -3.99
N VAL A 51 -2.49 -8.52 -3.37
CA VAL A 51 -2.81 -8.65 -1.94
C VAL A 51 -3.37 -10.04 -1.64
N ALA A 52 -4.27 -10.56 -2.49
CA ALA A 52 -4.78 -11.92 -2.39
C ALA A 52 -3.67 -12.98 -2.52
N ALA A 53 -2.65 -12.71 -3.36
CA ALA A 53 -1.46 -13.54 -3.48
C ALA A 53 -0.45 -13.38 -2.32
N GLY A 54 -0.73 -12.54 -1.33
CA GLY A 54 0.08 -12.37 -0.12
C GLY A 54 0.98 -11.13 -0.09
N SER A 55 0.87 -10.24 -1.07
CA SER A 55 1.56 -8.95 -1.03
C SER A 55 1.07 -8.12 0.14
N ARG A 56 1.99 -7.47 0.83
CA ARG A 56 1.67 -6.63 2.01
C ARG A 56 2.05 -5.16 1.79
N MET A 57 2.52 -4.81 0.60
CA MET A 57 2.91 -3.46 0.24
C MET A 57 2.57 -3.17 -1.22
N VAL A 58 1.93 -2.03 -1.45
CA VAL A 58 1.62 -1.46 -2.76
C VAL A 58 2.29 -0.09 -2.81
N LEU A 59 3.18 0.09 -3.79
CA LEU A 59 3.84 1.35 -4.08
C LEU A 59 3.13 1.99 -5.29
N VAL A 60 2.94 3.30 -5.28
CA VAL A 60 2.28 4.04 -6.37
C VAL A 60 3.20 5.20 -6.80
N GLY A 61 3.53 5.24 -8.10
CA GLY A 61 4.42 6.25 -8.71
C GLY A 61 5.39 5.61 -9.70
N GLY A 62 6.30 6.40 -10.28
CA GLY A 62 7.42 5.89 -11.08
C GLY A 62 7.67 6.56 -12.43
N SER A 63 6.77 7.41 -12.94
CA SER A 63 6.89 8.01 -14.29
C SER A 63 7.05 9.53 -14.30
N SER A 64 7.55 10.03 -15.44
CA SER A 64 7.63 11.47 -15.76
C SER A 64 6.26 12.12 -15.97
N ASP A 65 5.25 11.32 -16.33
CA ASP A 65 3.86 11.76 -16.55
C ASP A 65 2.98 11.49 -15.31
N THR A 66 3.58 11.21 -14.16
CA THR A 66 2.87 11.14 -12.88
C THR A 66 2.55 12.56 -12.41
N ASP A 67 1.27 12.87 -12.28
CA ASP A 67 0.79 14.13 -11.70
C ASP A 67 0.00 13.87 -10.41
N MET A 68 -0.41 14.93 -9.71
CA MET A 68 -1.14 14.77 -8.45
C MET A 68 -2.51 14.10 -8.63
N ASP A 69 -3.16 14.32 -9.77
CA ASP A 69 -4.53 13.85 -10.01
C ASP A 69 -4.53 12.36 -10.36
N ASN A 70 -3.63 11.90 -11.24
CA ASN A 70 -3.54 10.50 -11.62
C ASN A 70 -3.06 9.61 -10.44
N VAL A 71 -2.13 10.10 -9.61
CA VAL A 71 -1.72 9.43 -8.37
C VAL A 71 -2.91 9.34 -7.42
N HIS A 72 -3.59 10.46 -7.18
CA HIS A 72 -4.69 10.52 -6.24
C HIS A 72 -5.82 9.57 -6.64
N ASN A 73 -6.26 9.64 -7.90
CA ASN A 73 -7.32 8.79 -8.44
C ASN A 73 -6.94 7.31 -8.38
N THR A 74 -5.69 6.97 -8.67
CA THR A 74 -5.17 5.60 -8.54
C THR A 74 -5.21 5.12 -7.09
N ILE A 75 -4.78 5.94 -6.12
CA ILE A 75 -4.82 5.60 -4.70
C ILE A 75 -6.25 5.40 -4.21
N ILE A 76 -7.19 6.28 -4.59
CA ILE A 76 -8.60 6.17 -4.20
C ILE A 76 -9.18 4.85 -4.73
N ALA A 77 -9.03 4.57 -6.02
CA ALA A 77 -9.55 3.34 -6.63
C ALA A 77 -8.98 2.07 -5.96
N ILE A 78 -7.67 2.06 -5.63
CA ILE A 78 -7.04 0.93 -4.93
C ILE A 78 -7.65 0.75 -3.53
N ARG A 79 -7.82 1.84 -2.76
CA ARG A 79 -8.38 1.78 -1.40
C ARG A 79 -9.81 1.26 -1.41
N GLU A 80 -10.66 1.83 -2.26
CA GLU A 80 -12.05 1.40 -2.39
C GLU A 80 -12.15 -0.08 -2.77
N ALA A 81 -11.35 -0.54 -3.74
CA ALA A 81 -11.36 -1.94 -4.14
C ALA A 81 -10.91 -2.90 -3.01
N LEU A 82 -9.90 -2.53 -2.23
CA LEU A 82 -9.44 -3.34 -1.09
C LEU A 82 -10.46 -3.36 0.04
N GLU A 83 -11.11 -2.23 0.35
CA GLU A 83 -12.18 -2.15 1.35
C GLU A 83 -13.38 -3.02 0.97
N LEU A 84 -13.81 -2.95 -0.30
CA LEU A 84 -14.89 -3.79 -0.83
C LEU A 84 -14.59 -5.29 -0.69
N VAL A 85 -13.36 -5.72 -0.99
CA VAL A 85 -12.95 -7.13 -0.87
C VAL A 85 -12.88 -7.58 0.60
N THR A 86 -12.54 -6.69 1.53
CA THR A 86 -12.51 -7.05 2.97
C THR A 86 -13.90 -7.22 3.60
N TRP A 87 -14.96 -6.69 2.98
CA TRP A 87 -16.34 -6.81 3.47
C TRP A 87 -17.13 -7.97 2.84
N ALA A 88 -16.63 -8.54 1.73
CA ALA A 88 -17.23 -9.69 1.05
C ALA A 88 -16.81 -11.02 1.71
#